data_AF-A0A523XIV1-F1
#
_entry.id   AF-A0A523XIV1-F1
#
_cell.length_a   1.000
_cell.length_b   1.000
_cell.length_c   1.000
_cell.angle_alpha   90.00
_cell.angle_beta   90.00
_cell.angle_gamma   90.00
#
_symmetry.space_group_name_H-M   'P 1'
#
loop_
_entity.id
_entity.type
_entity.pdbx_description
1 polymer ?
#
loop_
_entity_poly.entity_id
_entity_poly.type
_entity_poly.pdbx_seq_one_letter_code
_entity_poly.pdbx_strand_id
1 'polypeptide(L)'
;MKRGLIIDFMCGKLAKWLRFMGIDTLYVKESDPSIIENLALKTGRIIVTRSHKFKDRKKIAAVVLEEENLENQIIELSKIIDIKDNIKLLGRCSLCNSLLIQVEKESVKGKVPQYVFEIQEKFFECSKCKKIYWQGTHYENIKKRIDGIFTTLLLISLLFYGCSKKALYKTNERSVPVVRVLIAEELTSITFHSSKPIIVTGVKDHFIIQPFDTFSITKNDNFCFPLLLDNSVNSPIFVNGIGYIGKIKVYLDSDLKLINFVDMETYIKGVVPHEIGTRTLAELEAVKAQAVAARTYALKHLNLYTRPLYDLVSTVYDQIYKGIQHRYAFSDSAVKETYGKIITYRGMPVEAKYSSTCGGRTSDARDNWGQETISYLRSIRDGPNVSLSKDNAFCSISPLFTWKRKYLKEEFYKMLKRNLSGEHCDSVNKEIGNITMLRIERNPRSKRVTKLTVETETGEFIFYGLDIRKALKDGDKILWSNYFFIETNKDTTIIQGKGAGHGCGMCQWGAIGMARKGFHYDEILKHYYRGTSVKKIY
;
A
#
# COMPACT_ATOMS: atom_id res chain seq x y z
N MET A 1 -2.08 -13.36 0.14
CA MET A 1 -1.28 -12.92 1.29
C MET A 1 0.11 -12.54 0.78
N LYS A 2 0.62 -11.34 1.10
CA LYS A 2 1.87 -10.80 0.52
C LYS A 2 3.17 -11.34 1.13
N ARG A 3 3.11 -11.95 2.32
CA ARG A 3 4.26 -12.56 3.02
C ARG A 3 3.87 -13.92 3.53
N GLY A 4 4.74 -14.92 3.40
CA GLY A 4 4.54 -16.22 4.03
C GLY A 4 4.69 -16.13 5.55
N LEU A 5 4.26 -17.17 6.24
CA LEU A 5 4.38 -17.33 7.69
C LEU A 5 5.55 -18.25 8.03
N ILE A 6 6.18 -18.00 9.17
CA ILE A 6 7.06 -18.93 9.89
C ILE A 6 6.36 -19.28 11.18
N ILE A 7 6.11 -20.55 11.41
CA ILE A 7 5.51 -21.07 12.64
C ILE A 7 6.59 -21.84 13.38
N ASP A 8 6.82 -21.50 14.62
CA ASP A 8 7.78 -22.21 15.47
C ASP A 8 7.19 -23.53 16.00
N PHE A 9 8.04 -24.29 16.69
CA PHE A 9 7.69 -25.60 17.21
C PHE A 9 6.50 -25.59 18.20
N MET A 10 6.20 -24.44 18.83
CA MET A 10 5.08 -24.32 19.79
C MET A 10 3.72 -24.34 19.11
N CYS A 11 3.67 -24.02 17.82
CA CYS A 11 2.43 -23.86 17.04
C CYS A 11 2.31 -24.89 15.89
N GLY A 12 2.87 -26.08 16.04
CA GLY A 12 2.93 -27.07 14.95
C GLY A 12 1.58 -27.53 14.40
N LYS A 13 0.53 -27.63 15.24
CA LYS A 13 -0.84 -27.93 14.77
C LYS A 13 -1.36 -26.81 13.87
N LEU A 14 -1.18 -25.56 14.29
CA LEU A 14 -1.55 -24.37 13.52
C LEU A 14 -0.83 -24.36 12.17
N ALA A 15 0.47 -24.67 12.13
CA ALA A 15 1.24 -24.72 10.88
C ALA A 15 0.63 -25.69 9.85
N LYS A 16 0.20 -26.88 10.30
CA LYS A 16 -0.43 -27.88 9.44
C LYS A 16 -1.78 -27.38 8.89
N TRP A 17 -2.59 -26.74 9.74
CA TRP A 17 -3.90 -26.21 9.36
C TRP A 17 -3.82 -25.03 8.40
N LEU A 18 -2.89 -24.10 8.63
CA LEU A 18 -2.65 -22.99 7.71
C LEU A 18 -2.24 -23.49 6.31
N ARG A 19 -1.42 -24.54 6.22
CA ARG A 19 -1.09 -25.17 4.93
C ARG A 19 -2.30 -25.82 4.25
N PHE A 20 -3.18 -26.48 5.01
CA PHE A 20 -4.43 -27.01 4.46
C PHE A 20 -5.31 -25.90 3.89
N MET A 21 -5.31 -24.74 4.55
CA MET A 21 -5.97 -23.52 4.07
C MET A 21 -5.26 -22.88 2.86
N GLY A 22 -4.14 -23.43 2.38
CA GLY A 22 -3.37 -22.88 1.25
C GLY A 22 -2.46 -21.71 1.60
N ILE A 23 -2.35 -21.37 2.89
CA ILE A 23 -1.50 -20.29 3.39
C ILE A 23 -0.04 -20.74 3.33
N ASP A 24 0.82 -19.88 2.81
CA ASP A 24 2.25 -20.15 2.70
C ASP A 24 2.87 -20.15 4.10
N THR A 25 3.18 -21.34 4.63
CA THR A 25 3.54 -21.55 6.02
C THR A 25 4.75 -22.47 6.17
N LEU A 26 5.89 -21.88 6.52
CA LEU A 26 7.10 -22.61 6.90
C LEU A 26 7.00 -23.01 8.37
N TYR A 27 7.31 -24.26 8.70
CA TYR A 27 7.31 -24.77 10.06
C TYR A 27 8.75 -25.07 10.45
N VAL A 28 9.19 -24.52 11.57
CA VAL A 28 10.57 -24.58 12.05
C VAL A 28 10.58 -25.36 13.36
N LYS A 29 11.39 -26.42 13.44
CA LYS A 29 11.49 -27.27 14.64
C LYS A 29 12.53 -26.74 15.62
N GLU A 30 13.45 -25.91 15.15
CA GLU A 30 14.50 -25.30 15.96
C GLU A 30 13.89 -24.36 17.01
N SER A 31 14.39 -24.44 18.24
CA SER A 31 13.92 -23.62 19.36
C SER A 31 14.74 -22.35 19.58
N ASP A 32 15.86 -22.19 18.87
CA ASP A 32 16.71 -21.00 18.96
C ASP A 32 16.05 -19.80 18.25
N PRO A 33 15.70 -18.73 18.97
CA PRO A 33 15.09 -17.53 18.38
C PRO A 33 15.95 -16.90 17.29
N SER A 34 17.28 -16.99 17.38
CA SER A 34 18.22 -16.38 16.43
C SER A 34 18.12 -17.01 15.05
N ILE A 35 17.90 -18.33 14.98
CA ILE A 35 17.72 -19.07 13.73
C ILE A 35 16.40 -18.67 13.06
N ILE A 36 15.32 -18.59 13.86
CA ILE A 36 14.00 -18.18 13.39
C ILE A 36 14.01 -16.72 12.91
N GLU A 37 14.69 -15.83 13.64
CA GLU A 37 14.90 -14.42 13.29
C GLU A 37 15.64 -14.28 11.95
N ASN A 38 16.80 -14.94 11.81
CA ASN A 38 17.58 -14.90 10.58
C ASN A 38 16.79 -15.42 9.38
N LEU A 39 16.00 -16.48 9.60
CA LEU A 39 15.14 -17.05 8.56
C LEU A 39 14.00 -16.07 8.17
N ALA A 40 13.40 -15.38 9.13
CA ALA A 40 12.39 -14.37 8.88
C ALA A 40 12.94 -13.17 8.11
N LEU A 41 14.12 -12.68 8.49
CA LEU A 41 14.82 -11.60 7.79
C LEU A 41 15.18 -12.01 6.35
N LYS A 42 15.73 -13.21 6.15
CA LYS A 42 16.11 -13.72 4.83
C LYS A 42 14.92 -13.95 3.90
N THR A 43 13.78 -14.38 4.44
CA THR A 43 12.60 -14.78 3.63
C THR A 43 11.49 -13.73 3.60
N GLY A 44 11.62 -12.65 4.39
CA GLY A 44 10.58 -11.63 4.55
C GLY A 44 9.27 -12.15 5.16
N ARG A 45 9.29 -13.30 5.83
CA ARG A 45 8.11 -13.97 6.41
C ARG A 45 7.74 -13.40 7.78
N ILE A 46 6.46 -13.53 8.14
CA ILE A 46 5.96 -13.15 9.47
C ILE A 46 6.09 -14.34 10.41
N ILE A 47 6.72 -14.14 11.57
CA ILE A 47 6.80 -15.17 12.61
C ILE A 47 5.46 -15.23 13.34
N VAL A 48 4.94 -16.42 13.57
CA VAL A 48 3.80 -16.66 14.47
C VAL A 48 4.23 -17.69 15.51
N THR A 49 4.09 -17.31 16.76
CA THR A 49 4.67 -18.02 17.91
C THR A 49 3.80 -17.78 19.13
N ARG A 50 3.94 -18.61 20.17
CA ARG A 50 3.41 -18.32 21.52
C ARG A 50 4.51 -17.84 22.48
N SER A 51 5.74 -17.72 22.01
CA SER A 51 6.88 -17.28 22.79
C SER A 51 6.96 -15.75 22.85
N HIS A 52 6.91 -15.20 24.06
CA HIS A 52 7.09 -13.76 24.28
C HIS A 52 8.51 -13.25 23.93
N LYS A 53 9.48 -14.14 23.66
CA LYS A 53 10.85 -13.77 23.27
C LYS A 53 10.92 -12.92 21.99
N PHE A 54 9.88 -12.98 21.16
CA PHE A 54 9.77 -12.21 19.91
C PHE A 54 8.99 -10.89 20.06
N LYS A 55 8.41 -10.60 21.24
CA LYS A 55 7.54 -9.43 21.47
C LYS A 55 8.26 -8.09 21.30
N ASP A 56 9.55 -8.04 21.65
CA ASP A 56 10.34 -6.80 21.66
C ASP A 56 11.31 -6.67 20.46
N ARG A 57 11.24 -7.60 19.49
CA ARG A 57 12.17 -7.66 18.35
C ARG A 57 11.74 -6.73 17.22
N LYS A 58 12.19 -5.46 17.27
CA LYS A 58 11.77 -4.38 16.32
C LYS A 58 12.09 -4.62 14.83
N LYS A 59 13.04 -5.52 14.50
CA LYS A 59 13.51 -5.73 13.11
C LYS A 59 12.71 -6.78 12.32
N ILE A 60 11.80 -7.51 12.97
CA ILE A 60 11.06 -8.62 12.37
C ILE A 60 9.56 -8.45 12.59
N ALA A 61 8.76 -8.91 11.63
CA ALA A 61 7.31 -9.00 11.82
C ALA A 61 7.00 -10.29 12.59
N ALA A 62 6.52 -10.16 13.83
CA ALA A 62 6.14 -11.29 14.67
C ALA A 62 4.72 -11.09 15.24
N VAL A 63 3.96 -12.18 15.31
CA VAL A 63 2.67 -12.29 15.97
C VAL A 63 2.84 -13.27 17.12
N VAL A 64 2.69 -12.77 18.35
CA VAL A 64 2.70 -13.61 19.56
C VAL A 64 1.24 -13.93 19.88
N LEU A 65 0.86 -15.19 19.75
CA LEU A 65 -0.48 -15.70 20.06
C LEU A 65 -0.60 -15.98 21.55
N GLU A 66 -1.72 -15.56 22.14
CA GLU A 66 -2.05 -15.85 23.53
C GLU A 66 -2.88 -17.15 23.63
N GLU A 67 -3.66 -17.48 22.60
CA GLU A 67 -4.57 -18.62 22.61
C GLU A 67 -3.86 -19.98 22.49
N GLU A 68 -4.34 -20.97 23.24
CA GLU A 68 -3.80 -22.35 23.18
C GLU A 68 -4.53 -23.22 22.17
N ASN A 69 -5.84 -22.97 22.01
CA ASN A 69 -6.71 -23.77 21.19
C ASN A 69 -6.54 -23.40 19.71
N LEU A 70 -6.50 -24.40 18.83
CA LEU A 70 -6.23 -24.21 17.40
C LEU A 70 -7.26 -23.28 16.73
N GLU A 71 -8.54 -23.46 16.98
CA GLU A 71 -9.60 -22.64 16.41
C GLU A 71 -9.47 -21.19 16.88
N ASN A 72 -9.19 -20.98 18.17
CA ASN A 72 -8.97 -19.66 18.72
C ASN A 72 -7.68 -19.02 18.19
N GLN A 73 -6.61 -19.79 18.00
CA GLN A 73 -5.38 -19.33 17.35
C GLN A 73 -5.64 -18.88 15.92
N ILE A 74 -6.44 -19.62 15.15
CA ILE A 74 -6.84 -19.23 13.79
C ILE A 74 -7.67 -17.95 13.84
N ILE A 75 -8.59 -17.81 14.79
CA ILE A 75 -9.40 -16.61 15.00
C ILE A 75 -8.53 -15.41 15.37
N GLU A 76 -7.67 -15.55 16.36
CA GLU A 76 -6.73 -14.54 16.85
C GLU A 76 -5.81 -14.08 15.71
N LEU A 77 -5.19 -15.03 15.01
CA LEU A 77 -4.34 -14.75 13.87
C LEU A 77 -5.11 -14.09 12.72
N SER A 78 -6.36 -14.49 12.47
CA SER A 78 -7.21 -13.90 11.41
C SER A 78 -7.65 -12.47 11.70
N LYS A 79 -7.60 -12.00 12.95
CA LYS A 79 -7.83 -10.60 13.32
C LYS A 79 -6.63 -9.71 12.95
N ILE A 80 -5.42 -10.29 12.87
CA ILE A 80 -4.16 -9.59 12.69
C ILE A 80 -3.66 -9.70 11.24
N ILE A 81 -3.84 -10.88 10.65
CA ILE A 81 -3.42 -11.23 9.29
C ILE A 81 -4.66 -11.64 8.49
N ASP A 82 -4.79 -11.13 7.27
CA ASP A 82 -5.85 -11.53 6.35
C ASP A 82 -5.67 -12.99 5.88
N ILE A 83 -6.24 -13.93 6.65
CA ILE A 83 -6.26 -15.36 6.33
C ILE A 83 -7.47 -15.70 5.46
N LYS A 84 -8.65 -15.16 5.81
CA LYS A 84 -9.95 -15.56 5.24
C LYS A 84 -10.01 -15.37 3.73
N ASP A 85 -9.57 -14.22 3.22
CA ASP A 85 -9.65 -13.92 1.79
C ASP A 85 -8.55 -14.65 0.98
N ASN A 86 -7.65 -15.37 1.67
CA ASN A 86 -6.52 -16.08 1.09
C ASN A 86 -6.63 -17.60 1.18
N ILE A 87 -7.78 -18.13 1.62
CA ILE A 87 -7.99 -19.57 1.73
C ILE A 87 -8.07 -20.17 0.32
N LYS A 88 -7.11 -21.04 0.00
CA LYS A 88 -7.06 -21.84 -1.22
C LYS A 88 -6.83 -23.29 -0.82
N LEU A 89 -7.93 -23.99 -0.48
CA LEU A 89 -7.87 -25.42 -0.15
C LEU A 89 -7.23 -26.19 -1.31
N LEU A 90 -6.41 -27.19 -0.96
CA LEU A 90 -5.60 -27.94 -1.93
C LEU A 90 -4.61 -27.06 -2.72
N GLY A 91 -4.26 -25.86 -2.25
CA GLY A 91 -3.22 -25.04 -2.85
C GLY A 91 -1.79 -25.41 -2.42
N ARG A 92 -1.62 -26.00 -1.22
CA ARG A 92 -0.31 -26.32 -0.65
C ARG A 92 -0.29 -27.66 0.06
N CYS A 93 0.89 -28.28 0.05
CA CYS A 93 1.14 -29.53 0.74
C CYS A 93 1.15 -29.30 2.26
N SER A 94 0.29 -30.04 2.97
CA SER A 94 0.24 -30.02 4.44
C SER A 94 1.56 -30.40 5.13
N LEU A 95 2.41 -31.19 4.46
CA LEU A 95 3.68 -31.69 5.02
C LEU A 95 4.85 -30.72 4.77
N CYS A 96 5.05 -30.29 3.53
CA CYS A 96 6.26 -29.56 3.13
C CYS A 96 6.01 -28.15 2.59
N ASN A 97 4.76 -27.67 2.61
CA ASN A 97 4.35 -26.33 2.20
C ASN A 97 4.52 -25.99 0.69
N SER A 98 5.09 -26.89 -0.11
CA SER A 98 5.19 -26.73 -1.57
C SER A 98 3.82 -26.67 -2.24
N LEU A 99 3.74 -26.02 -3.41
CA LEU A 99 2.51 -25.93 -4.18
C LEU A 99 2.03 -27.32 -4.62
N LEU A 100 0.72 -27.51 -4.55
CA LEU A 100 0.06 -28.67 -5.12
C LEU A 100 -0.28 -28.37 -6.58
N ILE A 101 0.02 -29.32 -7.44
CA ILE A 101 -0.25 -29.24 -8.88
C ILE A 101 -1.32 -30.28 -9.19
N GLN A 102 -2.37 -29.88 -9.92
CA GLN A 102 -3.37 -30.83 -10.39
C GLN A 102 -2.71 -31.76 -11.41
N VAL A 103 -2.90 -33.07 -11.23
CA VAL A 103 -2.33 -34.11 -12.10
C VAL A 103 -3.44 -34.92 -12.77
N GLU A 104 -3.12 -35.53 -13.90
CA GLU A 104 -4.04 -36.42 -14.60
C GLU A 104 -4.37 -37.64 -13.74
N LYS A 105 -5.63 -38.08 -13.79
CA LYS A 105 -6.13 -39.20 -12.97
C LYS A 105 -5.30 -40.45 -13.21
N GLU A 106 -4.99 -40.76 -14.46
CA GLU A 106 -4.23 -41.94 -14.87
C GLU A 106 -2.82 -41.97 -14.24
N SER A 107 -2.20 -40.80 -14.02
CA SER A 107 -0.85 -40.69 -13.44
C SER A 107 -0.75 -41.09 -11.96
N VAL A 108 -1.89 -41.18 -11.27
CA VAL A 108 -1.99 -41.59 -9.86
C VAL A 108 -2.47 -43.03 -9.67
N LYS A 109 -2.73 -43.76 -10.76
CA LYS A 109 -3.14 -45.18 -10.71
C LYS A 109 -2.07 -46.01 -9.97
N GLY A 110 -2.49 -46.80 -8.99
CA GLY A 110 -1.59 -47.60 -8.14
C GLY A 110 -0.83 -46.80 -7.06
N LYS A 111 -0.95 -45.47 -7.02
CA LYS A 111 -0.35 -44.60 -5.97
C LYS A 111 -1.34 -44.13 -4.90
N VAL A 112 -2.63 -44.36 -5.13
CA VAL A 112 -3.73 -44.10 -4.19
C VAL A 112 -4.57 -45.37 -4.04
N PRO A 113 -5.32 -45.54 -2.92
CA PRO A 113 -6.20 -46.70 -2.76
C PRO A 113 -7.18 -46.83 -3.94
N GLN A 114 -7.43 -48.06 -4.39
CA GLN A 114 -8.22 -48.35 -5.59
C GLN A 114 -9.61 -47.69 -5.56
N TYR A 115 -10.32 -47.78 -4.43
CA TYR A 115 -11.63 -47.14 -4.27
C TYR A 115 -11.59 -45.60 -4.40
N VAL A 116 -10.49 -44.94 -4.00
CA VAL A 116 -10.31 -43.49 -4.18
C VAL A 116 -10.09 -43.17 -5.64
N PHE A 117 -9.27 -43.97 -6.33
CA PHE A 117 -9.03 -43.82 -7.76
C PHE A 117 -10.32 -43.93 -8.56
N GLU A 118 -11.19 -44.89 -8.22
CA GLU A 118 -12.47 -45.09 -8.90
C GLU A 118 -13.42 -43.90 -8.69
N ILE A 119 -13.57 -43.45 -7.44
CA ILE A 119 -14.58 -42.44 -7.06
C ILE A 119 -14.16 -41.01 -7.39
N GLN A 120 -12.87 -40.67 -7.28
CA GLN A 120 -12.41 -39.29 -7.39
C GLN A 120 -11.98 -38.95 -8.82
N GLU A 121 -12.33 -37.74 -9.27
CA GLU A 121 -11.97 -37.25 -10.61
C GLU A 121 -10.71 -36.38 -10.62
N LYS A 122 -10.42 -35.71 -9.50
CA LYS A 122 -9.34 -34.71 -9.41
C LYS A 122 -8.33 -35.09 -8.34
N PHE A 123 -7.06 -35.10 -8.76
CA PHE A 123 -5.93 -35.37 -7.91
C PHE A 123 -4.92 -34.23 -7.95
N PHE A 124 -4.26 -34.02 -6.82
CA PHE A 124 -3.25 -32.99 -6.65
C PHE A 124 -1.98 -33.60 -6.09
N GLU A 125 -0.87 -33.48 -6.81
CA GLU A 125 0.44 -33.97 -6.36
C GLU A 125 1.29 -32.80 -5.85
N CYS A 126 1.98 -33.03 -4.73
CA CYS A 126 2.98 -32.09 -4.25
C CYS A 126 4.23 -32.09 -5.14
N SER A 127 4.61 -30.92 -5.65
CA SER A 127 5.78 -30.75 -6.51
C SER A 127 7.11 -31.18 -5.87
N LYS A 128 7.19 -31.23 -4.54
CA LYS A 128 8.40 -31.59 -3.78
C LYS A 128 8.35 -33.00 -3.20
N CYS A 129 7.41 -33.28 -2.31
CA CYS A 129 7.36 -34.55 -1.57
C CYS A 129 6.52 -35.64 -2.23
N LYS A 130 5.94 -35.37 -3.42
CA LYS A 130 5.16 -36.34 -4.21
C LYS A 130 3.91 -36.90 -3.53
N LYS A 131 3.53 -36.39 -2.36
CA LYS A 131 2.27 -36.73 -1.70
C LYS A 131 1.08 -36.31 -2.55
N ILE A 132 0.12 -37.21 -2.69
CA ILE A 132 -1.12 -37.04 -3.46
C ILE A 132 -2.28 -36.66 -2.53
N TYR A 133 -3.13 -35.75 -3.00
CA TYR A 133 -4.32 -35.24 -2.32
C TYR A 133 -5.54 -35.31 -3.25
N TRP A 134 -6.74 -35.45 -2.67
CA TRP A 134 -8.02 -35.51 -3.37
C TRP A 134 -9.14 -34.93 -2.48
N GLN A 135 -10.30 -34.65 -3.08
CA GLN A 135 -11.48 -34.08 -2.39
C GLN A 135 -12.33 -35.17 -1.70
N GLY A 136 -11.72 -35.92 -0.80
CA GLY A 136 -12.41 -36.95 -0.01
C GLY A 136 -13.11 -36.42 1.24
N THR A 137 -13.63 -37.34 2.06
CA THR A 137 -14.29 -37.02 3.36
C THR A 137 -13.43 -36.15 4.28
N HIS A 138 -12.11 -36.35 4.29
CA HIS A 138 -11.19 -35.53 5.08
C HIS A 138 -11.16 -34.07 4.62
N TYR A 139 -11.23 -33.82 3.30
CA TYR A 139 -11.32 -32.47 2.74
C TYR A 139 -12.61 -31.78 3.18
N GLU A 140 -13.75 -32.48 3.06
CA GLU A 140 -15.05 -31.95 3.48
C GLU A 140 -15.11 -31.65 4.97
N ASN A 141 -14.54 -32.51 5.82
CA ASN A 141 -14.49 -32.28 7.26
C ASN A 141 -13.60 -31.07 7.62
N ILE A 142 -12.45 -30.92 6.94
CA ILE A 142 -11.59 -29.74 7.12
C ILE A 142 -12.32 -28.47 6.68
N LYS A 143 -12.98 -28.50 5.51
CA LYS A 143 -13.75 -27.38 4.98
C LYS A 143 -14.88 -26.98 5.94
N LYS A 144 -15.69 -27.94 6.41
CA LYS A 144 -16.74 -27.69 7.41
C LYS A 144 -16.19 -27.06 8.69
N ARG A 145 -15.04 -27.53 9.18
CA ARG A 145 -14.41 -26.97 10.39
C ARG A 145 -13.91 -25.54 10.16
N ILE A 146 -13.28 -25.27 9.00
CA ILE A 146 -12.86 -23.91 8.60
C ILE A 146 -14.07 -22.99 8.49
N ASP A 147 -15.11 -23.42 7.76
CA ASP A 147 -16.35 -22.67 7.60
C ASP A 147 -17.00 -22.39 8.97
N GLY A 148 -16.98 -23.37 9.88
CA GLY A 148 -17.45 -23.21 11.26
C GLY A 148 -16.68 -22.14 12.02
N ILE A 149 -15.34 -22.17 11.98
CA ILE A 149 -14.48 -21.17 12.63
C ILE A 149 -14.83 -19.75 12.16
N PHE A 150 -14.96 -19.55 10.84
CA PHE A 150 -15.27 -18.23 10.28
C PHE A 150 -16.74 -17.83 10.38
N THR A 151 -17.66 -18.79 10.54
CA THR A 151 -19.08 -18.54 10.85
C THR A 151 -19.22 -18.08 12.30
N THR A 152 -18.53 -18.72 13.24
CA THR A 152 -18.44 -18.27 14.63
C THR A 152 -17.83 -16.88 14.73
N LEU A 153 -16.78 -16.59 13.96
CA LEU A 153 -16.21 -15.25 13.85
C LEU A 153 -17.24 -14.22 13.33
N LEU A 154 -18.05 -14.61 12.34
CA LEU A 154 -19.12 -13.77 11.80
C LEU A 154 -20.24 -13.54 12.82
N LEU A 155 -20.67 -14.57 13.55
CA LEU A 155 -21.71 -14.50 14.58
C LEU A 155 -21.25 -13.70 15.80
N ILE A 156 -20.00 -13.87 16.24
CA ILE A 156 -19.36 -13.00 17.23
C ILE A 156 -19.38 -11.56 16.70
N SER A 157 -18.96 -11.32 15.45
CA SER A 157 -18.99 -9.97 14.89
C SER A 157 -20.41 -9.37 14.86
N LEU A 158 -21.45 -10.18 14.59
CA LEU A 158 -22.86 -9.80 14.56
C LEU A 158 -23.47 -9.58 15.96
N LEU A 159 -23.11 -10.39 16.95
CA LEU A 159 -23.55 -10.24 18.35
C LEU A 159 -22.90 -9.01 19.01
N PHE A 160 -21.69 -8.64 18.59
CA PHE A 160 -21.00 -7.41 19.02
C PHE A 160 -21.35 -6.17 18.18
N TYR A 161 -22.27 -6.24 17.20
CA TYR A 161 -22.78 -5.03 16.52
C TYR A 161 -23.64 -4.14 17.44
N GLY A 162 -24.13 -4.66 18.57
CA GLY A 162 -25.02 -3.95 19.51
C GLY A 162 -24.37 -3.37 20.77
N CYS A 163 -23.11 -3.67 21.08
CA CYS A 163 -22.44 -3.17 22.29
C CYS A 163 -21.01 -2.70 21.99
N SER A 164 -20.81 -1.37 22.03
CA SER A 164 -19.54 -0.64 22.09
C SER A 164 -18.39 -1.18 21.21
N LYS A 165 -18.35 -0.72 19.94
CA LYS A 165 -17.14 -0.82 19.12
C LYS A 165 -16.04 0.06 19.76
N LYS A 166 -14.98 -0.55 20.30
CA LYS A 166 -13.68 0.12 20.34
C LYS A 166 -13.31 0.43 18.89
N ALA A 167 -13.14 1.71 18.56
CA ALA A 167 -12.73 2.12 17.22
C ALA A 167 -11.42 1.41 16.83
N LEU A 168 -11.35 0.87 15.61
CA LEU A 168 -10.14 0.24 15.03
C LEU A 168 -8.96 1.24 14.89
N TYR A 169 -9.23 2.52 15.10
CA TYR A 169 -8.29 3.63 15.08
C TYR A 169 -8.54 4.57 16.26
N LYS A 170 -7.50 5.27 16.71
CA LYS A 170 -7.65 6.27 17.77
C LYS A 170 -8.46 7.45 17.25
N THR A 171 -9.36 7.97 18.08
CA THR A 171 -10.11 9.20 17.80
C THR A 171 -9.72 10.29 18.80
N ASN A 172 -9.94 11.54 18.44
CA ASN A 172 -9.92 12.64 19.40
C ASN A 172 -11.23 12.67 20.22
N GLU A 173 -11.36 13.64 21.12
CA GLU A 173 -12.54 13.84 21.99
C GLU A 173 -13.84 14.05 21.20
N ARG A 174 -13.75 14.49 19.94
CA ARG A 174 -14.90 14.70 19.04
C ARG A 174 -15.19 13.48 18.16
N SER A 175 -14.63 12.31 18.49
CA SER A 175 -14.75 11.07 17.70
C SER A 175 -14.20 11.14 16.27
N VAL A 176 -13.35 12.14 15.98
CA VAL A 176 -12.66 12.25 14.67
C VAL A 176 -11.40 11.39 14.70
N PRO A 177 -11.11 10.58 13.67
CA PRO A 177 -9.89 9.78 13.61
C PRO A 177 -8.63 10.64 13.75
N VAL A 178 -7.63 10.14 14.48
CA VAL A 178 -6.29 10.74 14.55
C VAL A 178 -5.38 10.05 13.55
N VAL A 179 -4.66 10.84 12.77
CA VAL A 179 -3.68 10.40 11.78
C VAL A 179 -2.28 10.68 12.31
N ARG A 180 -1.38 9.69 12.22
CA ARG A 180 0.04 9.84 12.56
C ARG A 180 0.84 9.94 11.27
N VAL A 181 1.40 11.10 10.98
CA VAL A 181 2.10 11.35 9.72
C VAL A 181 3.59 11.51 9.98
N LEU A 182 4.43 10.70 9.34
CA LEU A 182 5.87 10.96 9.29
C LEU A 182 6.09 12.19 8.42
N ILE A 183 6.51 13.29 9.03
CA ILE A 183 6.69 14.59 8.37
C ILE A 183 8.14 14.85 7.97
N ALA A 184 9.10 14.26 8.68
CA ALA A 184 10.52 14.29 8.33
C ALA A 184 11.29 13.14 9.02
N GLU A 185 12.37 12.71 8.39
CA GLU A 185 13.32 11.72 8.90
C GLU A 185 14.75 12.07 8.46
N GLU A 186 15.74 11.36 9.01
CA GLU A 186 17.17 11.54 8.69
C GLU A 186 17.69 12.96 9.02
N LEU A 187 17.13 13.57 10.08
CA LEU A 187 17.51 14.92 10.51
C LEU A 187 18.62 14.89 11.58
N THR A 188 19.56 15.82 11.47
CA THR A 188 20.63 16.04 12.47
C THR A 188 20.25 17.09 13.51
N SER A 189 19.45 18.09 13.11
CA SER A 189 18.90 19.13 13.98
C SER A 189 17.50 19.54 13.55
N ILE A 190 16.71 20.02 14.52
CA ILE A 190 15.32 20.41 14.35
C ILE A 190 15.03 21.62 15.22
N THR A 191 14.28 22.59 14.71
CA THR A 191 13.82 23.76 15.46
C THR A 191 12.31 23.76 15.62
N PHE A 192 11.85 24.22 16.78
CA PHE A 192 10.46 24.33 17.19
C PHE A 192 10.19 25.74 17.71
N HIS A 193 9.07 26.32 17.31
CA HIS A 193 8.53 27.52 17.93
C HIS A 193 7.01 27.58 17.75
N SER A 194 6.34 28.38 18.57
CA SER A 194 4.90 28.63 18.45
C SER A 194 4.55 29.97 19.09
N SER A 195 3.44 30.57 18.68
CA SER A 195 2.85 31.75 19.32
C SER A 195 2.16 31.43 20.66
N LYS A 196 2.13 30.15 21.04
CA LYS A 196 1.57 29.64 22.30
C LYS A 196 2.62 28.79 23.01
N PRO A 197 2.52 28.61 24.33
CA PRO A 197 3.44 27.75 25.05
C PRO A 197 3.40 26.32 24.50
N ILE A 198 4.56 25.68 24.40
CA ILE A 198 4.66 24.26 24.02
C ILE A 198 5.10 23.48 25.24
N ILE A 199 4.27 22.53 25.67
CA ILE A 199 4.61 21.57 26.71
C ILE A 199 5.40 20.44 26.05
N VAL A 200 6.63 20.23 26.52
CA VAL A 200 7.48 19.12 26.09
C VAL A 200 7.45 18.06 27.17
N THR A 201 7.09 16.83 26.80
CA THR A 201 7.01 15.68 27.72
C THR A 201 7.73 14.46 27.14
N GLY A 202 8.71 13.94 27.85
CA GLY A 202 9.42 12.68 27.60
C GLY A 202 9.27 11.72 28.77
N VAL A 203 10.09 10.67 28.82
CA VAL A 203 10.08 9.71 29.95
C VAL A 203 10.63 10.36 31.23
N LYS A 204 11.65 11.20 31.10
CA LYS A 204 12.28 11.95 32.21
C LYS A 204 12.24 13.46 32.03
N ASP A 205 11.82 13.92 30.86
CA ASP A 205 11.85 15.32 30.47
C ASP A 205 10.46 15.92 30.61
N HIS A 206 10.35 17.05 31.31
CA HIS A 206 9.11 17.83 31.35
C HIS A 206 9.45 19.31 31.51
N PHE A 207 9.15 20.11 30.49
CA PHE A 207 9.40 21.55 30.49
C PHE A 207 8.49 22.26 29.50
N ILE A 208 8.46 23.59 29.59
CA ILE A 208 7.64 24.45 28.74
C ILE A 208 8.55 25.35 27.92
N ILE A 209 8.36 25.35 26.61
CA ILE A 209 8.92 26.36 25.71
C ILE A 209 7.95 27.54 25.72
N GLN A 210 8.44 28.74 26.05
CA GLN A 210 7.60 29.93 26.13
C GLN A 210 7.18 30.39 24.72
N PRO A 211 6.08 31.16 24.61
CA PRO A 211 5.65 31.72 23.33
C PRO A 211 6.80 32.49 22.64
N PHE A 212 6.92 32.31 21.32
CA PHE A 212 7.92 32.93 20.45
C PHE A 212 9.38 32.49 20.66
N ASP A 213 9.68 31.72 21.70
CA ASP A 213 10.99 31.11 21.85
C ASP A 213 11.24 30.06 20.78
N THR A 214 12.49 29.97 20.36
CA THR A 214 12.97 28.90 19.48
C THR A 214 13.68 27.85 20.32
N PHE A 215 13.17 26.63 20.24
CA PHE A 215 13.78 25.46 20.87
C PHE A 215 14.37 24.55 19.80
N SER A 216 15.61 24.10 19.99
CA SER A 216 16.32 23.24 19.05
C SER A 216 16.63 21.89 19.68
N ILE A 217 16.48 20.82 18.91
CA ILE A 217 16.92 19.47 19.27
C ILE A 217 17.95 19.02 18.23
N THR A 218 19.08 18.51 18.70
CA THR A 218 20.09 17.82 17.89
C THR A 218 20.15 16.33 18.25
N LYS A 219 20.66 15.50 17.34
CA LYS A 219 20.80 14.06 17.61
C LYS A 219 21.81 13.72 18.72
N ASN A 220 22.64 14.68 19.13
CA ASN A 220 23.64 14.52 20.18
C ASN A 220 23.15 15.02 21.55
N ASP A 221 21.93 15.55 21.63
CA ASP A 221 21.38 16.05 22.89
C ASP A 221 20.98 14.90 23.83
N ASN A 222 21.16 15.10 25.13
CA ASN A 222 20.91 14.08 26.16
C ASN A 222 19.44 13.97 26.60
N PHE A 223 18.49 14.09 25.67
CA PHE A 223 17.06 13.93 25.97
C PHE A 223 16.63 12.46 26.01
N CYS A 224 15.60 12.15 26.81
CA CYS A 224 15.00 10.83 26.84
C CYS A 224 13.85 10.71 25.82
N PHE A 225 14.22 10.32 24.59
CA PHE A 225 13.27 10.11 23.51
C PHE A 225 12.34 8.90 23.74
N PRO A 226 11.08 8.95 23.25
CA PRO A 226 10.53 10.00 22.41
C PRO A 226 10.01 11.20 23.22
N LEU A 227 10.19 12.41 22.65
CA LEU A 227 9.63 13.65 23.19
C LEU A 227 8.30 13.97 22.51
N LEU A 228 7.28 14.34 23.28
CA LEU A 228 6.00 14.83 22.80
C LEU A 228 5.92 16.34 23.02
N LEU A 229 5.66 17.08 21.95
CA LEU A 229 5.41 18.51 21.95
C LEU A 229 3.91 18.74 21.71
N ASP A 230 3.26 19.39 22.65
CA ASP A 230 1.82 19.69 22.62
C ASP A 230 1.59 21.13 23.07
N ASN A 231 0.69 21.84 22.40
CA ASN A 231 0.37 23.22 22.76
C ASN A 231 -1.03 23.42 23.35
N SER A 232 -1.77 22.35 23.70
CA SER A 232 -3.05 22.33 24.44
C SER A 232 -4.23 23.14 23.87
N VAL A 233 -4.00 24.14 23.02
CA VAL A 233 -4.99 25.03 22.43
C VAL A 233 -5.06 24.89 20.90
N ASN A 234 -4.42 23.84 20.35
CA ASN A 234 -4.44 23.49 18.94
C ASN A 234 -3.94 24.62 18.01
N SER A 235 -2.97 25.40 18.49
CA SER A 235 -2.25 26.42 17.71
C SER A 235 -1.24 25.74 16.78
N PRO A 236 -0.67 26.41 15.76
CA PRO A 236 0.43 25.83 15.00
C PRO A 236 1.70 25.67 15.84
N ILE A 237 2.33 24.50 15.77
CA ILE A 237 3.73 24.27 16.14
C ILE A 237 4.55 24.33 14.85
N PHE A 238 5.48 25.27 14.75
CA PHE A 238 6.33 25.42 13.58
C PHE A 238 7.59 24.57 13.75
N VAL A 239 7.78 23.65 12.81
CA VAL A 239 8.93 22.74 12.76
C VAL A 239 9.75 23.10 11.53
N ASN A 240 10.99 23.56 11.72
CA ASN A 240 11.86 24.07 10.66
C ASN A 240 11.13 25.09 9.74
N GLY A 241 10.31 25.97 10.33
CA GLY A 241 9.52 26.99 9.63
C GLY A 241 8.20 26.51 9.01
N ILE A 242 7.89 25.21 9.08
CA ILE A 242 6.60 24.67 8.60
C ILE A 242 5.64 24.50 9.76
N GLY A 243 4.48 25.17 9.71
CA GLY A 243 3.46 25.06 10.75
C GLY A 243 2.65 23.77 10.68
N TYR A 244 2.47 23.09 11.81
CA TYR A 244 1.65 21.90 11.97
C TYR A 244 0.65 22.07 13.11
N ILE A 245 -0.57 21.57 12.93
CA ILE A 245 -1.59 21.54 13.98
C ILE A 245 -1.57 20.17 14.66
N GLY A 246 -1.96 20.12 15.93
CA GLY A 246 -1.92 18.93 16.75
C GLY A 246 -0.57 18.77 17.45
N LYS A 247 -0.20 17.52 17.74
CA LYS A 247 1.00 17.21 18.53
C LYS A 247 2.14 16.78 17.62
N ILE A 248 3.37 17.07 18.03
CA ILE A 248 4.57 16.59 17.35
C ILE A 248 5.29 15.63 18.27
N LYS A 249 5.61 14.43 17.77
CA LYS A 249 6.42 13.46 18.51
C LYS A 249 7.76 13.28 17.83
N VAL A 250 8.82 13.51 18.57
CA VAL A 250 10.21 13.36 18.13
C VAL A 250 10.72 12.02 18.61
N TYR A 251 11.29 11.26 17.68
CA TYR A 251 11.97 9.99 17.95
C TYR A 251 13.44 10.14 17.57
N LEU A 252 14.31 9.44 18.30
CA LEU A 252 15.71 9.26 17.94
C LEU A 252 15.96 7.76 17.76
N ASP A 253 16.45 7.39 16.57
CA ASP A 253 16.98 6.05 16.26
C ASP A 253 18.47 6.19 15.92
N SER A 254 18.86 6.10 14.64
CA SER A 254 20.16 6.62 14.16
C SER A 254 20.16 8.14 13.98
N ASP A 255 19.01 8.66 13.54
CA ASP A 255 18.76 10.07 13.26
C ASP A 255 17.38 10.45 13.77
N LEU A 256 17.09 11.76 13.79
CA LEU A 256 15.83 12.26 14.30
C LEU A 256 14.69 12.02 13.30
N LYS A 257 13.54 11.60 13.84
CA LYS A 257 12.29 11.36 13.10
C LYS A 257 11.15 12.11 13.74
N LEU A 258 10.30 12.72 12.91
CA LEU A 258 9.20 13.57 13.34
C LEU A 258 7.86 13.00 12.89
N ILE A 259 6.96 12.82 13.85
CA ILE A 259 5.62 12.31 13.60
C ILE A 259 4.60 13.35 14.09
N ASN A 260 3.76 13.85 13.18
CA ASN A 260 2.66 14.72 13.52
C ASN A 260 1.40 13.90 13.81
N PHE A 261 0.83 14.09 14.99
CA PHE A 261 -0.45 13.53 15.42
C PHE A 261 -1.51 14.61 15.24
N VAL A 262 -2.39 14.41 14.26
CA VAL A 262 -3.35 15.42 13.81
C VAL A 262 -4.71 14.78 13.56
N ASP A 263 -5.80 15.50 13.80
CA ASP A 263 -7.12 14.98 13.45
C ASP A 263 -7.31 14.88 11.93
N MET A 264 -8.14 13.93 11.48
CA MET A 264 -8.35 13.63 10.07
C MET A 264 -8.73 14.87 9.24
N GLU A 265 -9.57 15.75 9.76
CA GLU A 265 -10.07 16.87 8.96
C GLU A 265 -9.01 17.95 8.80
N THR A 266 -8.23 18.22 9.85
CA THR A 266 -7.07 19.10 9.79
C THR A 266 -5.98 18.53 8.87
N TYR A 267 -5.75 17.21 8.91
CA TYR A 267 -4.85 16.51 8.00
C TYR A 267 -5.28 16.72 6.55
N ILE A 268 -6.54 16.46 6.22
CA ILE A 268 -7.05 16.57 4.84
C ILE A 268 -6.95 18.00 4.30
N LYS A 269 -7.12 19.02 5.14
CA LYS A 269 -6.88 20.41 4.74
C LYS A 269 -5.42 20.71 4.40
N GLY A 270 -4.47 19.99 4.99
CA GLY A 270 -3.05 20.06 4.64
C GLY A 270 -2.64 19.21 3.44
N VAL A 271 -3.53 18.33 2.96
CA VAL A 271 -3.31 17.43 1.81
C VAL A 271 -3.90 18.00 0.53
N VAL A 272 -5.19 18.33 0.54
CA VAL A 272 -5.96 18.72 -0.65
C VAL A 272 -5.30 19.82 -1.49
N PRO A 273 -4.88 20.98 -0.94
CA PRO A 273 -4.32 22.05 -1.76
C PRO A 273 -3.01 21.67 -2.46
N HIS A 274 -2.22 20.75 -1.88
CA HIS A 274 -0.97 20.29 -2.48
C HIS A 274 -1.15 19.14 -3.46
N GLU A 275 -2.24 18.38 -3.35
CA GLU A 275 -2.55 17.28 -4.26
C GLU A 275 -3.22 17.73 -5.55
N ILE A 276 -4.23 18.60 -5.47
CA ILE A 276 -4.97 19.06 -6.66
C ILE A 276 -4.59 20.49 -7.07
N GLY A 277 -3.80 21.21 -6.27
CA GLY A 277 -3.43 22.61 -6.50
C GLY A 277 -4.57 23.60 -6.21
N THR A 278 -4.30 24.88 -6.40
CA THR A 278 -5.32 25.95 -6.28
C THR A 278 -6.35 25.84 -7.40
N ARG A 279 -7.64 25.88 -7.05
CA ARG A 279 -8.78 25.66 -7.97
C ARG A 279 -9.80 26.80 -7.92
N THR A 280 -10.65 26.87 -8.93
CA THR A 280 -11.74 27.86 -9.04
C THR A 280 -13.07 27.31 -8.55
N LEU A 281 -14.09 28.18 -8.38
CA LEU A 281 -15.44 27.76 -7.99
C LEU A 281 -16.04 26.72 -8.95
N ALA A 282 -15.77 26.84 -10.26
CA ALA A 282 -16.21 25.86 -11.27
C ALA A 282 -15.57 24.48 -11.10
N GLU A 283 -14.55 24.36 -10.24
CA GLU A 283 -13.81 23.13 -9.98
C GLU A 283 -14.03 22.62 -8.54
N LEU A 284 -14.94 23.25 -7.78
CA LEU A 284 -15.22 22.91 -6.38
C LEU A 284 -15.54 21.42 -6.20
N GLU A 285 -16.32 20.84 -7.10
CA GLU A 285 -16.71 19.43 -7.04
C GLU A 285 -15.51 18.48 -7.23
N ALA A 286 -14.48 18.89 -7.99
CA ALA A 286 -13.22 18.14 -8.08
C ALA A 286 -12.43 18.21 -6.77
N VAL A 287 -12.42 19.37 -6.10
CA VAL A 287 -11.77 19.55 -4.78
C VAL A 287 -12.47 18.72 -3.70
N LYS A 288 -13.81 18.67 -3.71
CA LYS A 288 -14.61 17.80 -2.84
C LYS A 288 -14.32 16.32 -3.10
N ALA A 289 -14.24 15.91 -4.37
CA ALA A 289 -13.89 14.53 -4.73
C ALA A 289 -12.48 14.18 -4.24
N GLN A 290 -11.51 15.08 -4.39
CA GLN A 290 -10.15 14.92 -3.85
C GLN A 290 -10.16 14.79 -2.32
N ALA A 291 -10.92 15.61 -1.60
CA ALA A 291 -11.02 15.53 -0.14
C ALA A 291 -11.56 14.18 0.33
N VAL A 292 -12.62 13.67 -0.30
CA VAL A 292 -13.22 12.37 0.02
C VAL A 292 -12.28 11.21 -0.32
N ALA A 293 -11.62 11.25 -1.48
CA ALA A 293 -10.63 10.23 -1.86
C ALA A 293 -9.44 10.23 -0.89
N ALA A 294 -8.90 11.40 -0.55
CA ALA A 294 -7.80 11.54 0.38
C ALA A 294 -8.15 11.04 1.79
N ARG A 295 -9.33 11.39 2.31
CA ARG A 295 -9.82 10.90 3.61
C ARG A 295 -9.97 9.39 3.62
N THR A 296 -10.50 8.82 2.54
CA THR A 296 -10.67 7.37 2.41
C THR A 296 -9.31 6.66 2.39
N TYR A 297 -8.34 7.21 1.64
CA TYR A 297 -6.98 6.69 1.59
C TYR A 297 -6.35 6.67 2.99
N ALA A 298 -6.37 7.80 3.68
CA ALA A 298 -5.82 7.94 5.03
C ALA A 298 -6.47 6.96 6.00
N LEU A 299 -7.80 6.89 6.02
CA LEU A 299 -8.55 5.97 6.87
C LEU A 299 -8.19 4.50 6.62
N LYS A 300 -8.00 4.11 5.36
CA LYS A 300 -7.62 2.74 4.97
C LYS A 300 -6.23 2.34 5.48
N HIS A 301 -5.36 3.32 5.76
CA HIS A 301 -3.97 3.13 6.16
C HIS A 301 -3.71 3.44 7.64
N LEU A 302 -4.74 3.71 8.44
CA LEU A 302 -4.57 3.88 9.89
C LEU A 302 -4.21 2.56 10.57
N ASN A 303 -3.30 2.64 11.54
CA ASN A 303 -2.89 1.54 12.42
C ASN A 303 -2.43 0.27 11.68
N LEU A 304 -1.79 0.44 10.51
CA LEU A 304 -1.17 -0.69 9.84
C LEU A 304 0.01 -1.21 10.68
N TYR A 305 -0.04 -2.48 11.08
CA TYR A 305 1.04 -3.13 11.84
C TYR A 305 2.41 -3.05 11.16
N THR A 306 2.43 -2.92 9.82
CA THR A 306 3.67 -2.74 9.04
C THR A 306 4.37 -1.40 9.29
N ARG A 307 3.67 -0.43 9.89
CA ARG A 307 4.18 0.90 10.25
C ARG A 307 3.72 1.23 11.67
N PRO A 308 4.35 0.66 12.71
CA PRO A 308 3.87 0.81 14.08
C PRO A 308 3.97 2.25 14.60
N LEU A 309 4.90 3.06 14.05
CA LEU A 309 5.17 4.42 14.52
C LEU A 309 4.23 5.47 13.90
N TYR A 310 3.95 5.37 12.60
CA TYR A 310 3.16 6.32 11.82
C TYR A 310 2.24 5.58 10.83
N ASP A 311 1.15 6.22 10.42
CA ASP A 311 0.20 5.66 9.48
C ASP A 311 0.60 5.99 8.03
N LEU A 312 1.00 7.25 7.79
CA LEU A 312 1.26 7.82 6.47
C LEU A 312 2.60 8.57 6.45
N VAL A 313 3.20 8.71 5.26
CA VAL A 313 4.33 9.63 5.02
C VAL A 313 3.85 10.90 4.29
N SER A 314 4.50 12.03 4.52
CA SER A 314 4.11 13.35 3.99
C SER A 314 4.44 13.59 2.51
N THR A 315 4.89 12.56 1.79
CA THR A 315 5.42 12.64 0.42
C THR A 315 4.51 11.94 -0.58
N VAL A 316 4.89 11.97 -1.87
CA VAL A 316 4.19 11.28 -2.97
C VAL A 316 4.08 9.76 -2.80
N TYR A 317 4.81 9.17 -1.84
CA TYR A 317 4.65 7.76 -1.48
C TYR A 317 3.27 7.45 -0.91
N ASP A 318 2.70 8.37 -0.14
CA ASP A 318 1.32 8.30 0.37
C ASP A 318 0.51 9.49 -0.12
N GLN A 319 0.62 10.64 0.56
CA GLN A 319 -0.08 11.86 0.20
C GLN A 319 0.78 13.07 0.58
N ILE A 320 0.79 14.09 -0.27
CA ILE A 320 1.57 15.30 -0.02
C ILE A 320 0.91 16.09 1.12
N TYR A 321 1.50 16.04 2.32
CA TYR A 321 1.02 16.74 3.51
C TYR A 321 2.03 17.80 3.95
N LYS A 322 1.64 19.08 3.95
CA LYS A 322 2.53 20.20 4.32
C LYS A 322 2.00 21.04 5.48
N GLY A 323 1.28 20.41 6.42
CA GLY A 323 0.74 21.08 7.60
C GLY A 323 -0.25 22.19 7.22
N ILE A 324 -0.01 23.43 7.69
CA ILE A 324 -0.85 24.60 7.40
C ILE A 324 -0.34 25.46 6.25
N GLN A 325 0.72 25.06 5.54
CA GLN A 325 1.19 25.81 4.39
C GLN A 325 0.16 25.80 3.26
N HIS A 326 -0.04 26.95 2.62
CA HIS A 326 -0.98 27.12 1.52
C HIS A 326 -2.42 26.66 1.88
N ARG A 327 -2.85 26.91 3.12
CA ARG A 327 -4.25 26.75 3.52
C ARG A 327 -5.08 27.86 2.88
N TYR A 328 -5.99 27.46 2.00
CA TYR A 328 -6.91 28.38 1.34
C TYR A 328 -8.33 28.17 1.86
N ALA A 329 -9.06 29.26 2.11
CA ALA A 329 -10.45 29.21 2.57
C ALA A 329 -11.33 28.36 1.65
N PHE A 330 -11.08 28.43 0.34
CA PHE A 330 -11.80 27.65 -0.68
C PHE A 330 -11.63 26.14 -0.49
N SER A 331 -10.39 25.63 -0.39
CA SER A 331 -10.14 24.21 -0.16
C SER A 331 -10.65 23.77 1.22
N ASP A 332 -10.51 24.61 2.24
CA ASP A 332 -11.03 24.32 3.59
C ASP A 332 -12.57 24.17 3.60
N SER A 333 -13.30 24.95 2.79
CA SER A 333 -14.75 24.80 2.62
C SER A 333 -15.11 23.46 1.97
N ALA A 334 -14.41 23.07 0.90
CA ALA A 334 -14.64 21.78 0.25
C ALA A 334 -14.41 20.59 1.21
N VAL A 335 -13.38 20.66 2.07
CA VAL A 335 -13.15 19.67 3.12
C VAL A 335 -14.29 19.66 4.14
N LYS A 336 -14.76 20.84 4.57
CA LYS A 336 -15.89 20.99 5.51
C LYS A 336 -17.21 20.43 4.95
N GLU A 337 -17.53 20.70 3.69
CA GLU A 337 -18.75 20.22 3.02
C GLU A 337 -18.74 18.68 2.79
N THR A 338 -17.55 18.08 2.84
CA THR A 338 -17.34 16.63 2.73
C THR A 338 -16.91 15.98 4.05
N TYR A 339 -17.10 16.67 5.18
CA TYR A 339 -16.71 16.21 6.50
C TYR A 339 -17.18 14.78 6.78
N GLY A 340 -16.25 13.91 7.17
CA GLY A 340 -16.53 12.51 7.52
C GLY A 340 -16.99 11.63 6.36
N LYS A 341 -17.06 12.14 5.12
CA LYS A 341 -17.47 11.36 3.94
C LYS A 341 -16.28 10.58 3.36
N ILE A 342 -16.48 9.28 3.16
CA ILE A 342 -15.51 8.34 2.59
C ILE A 342 -16.13 7.47 1.50
N ILE A 343 -15.30 6.81 0.70
CA ILE A 343 -15.69 5.87 -0.35
C ILE A 343 -15.64 4.45 0.21
N THR A 344 -16.71 3.68 0.04
CA THR A 344 -16.82 2.32 0.56
C THR A 344 -17.21 1.31 -0.53
N TYR A 345 -16.66 0.11 -0.43
CA TYR A 345 -17.04 -1.06 -1.20
C TYR A 345 -17.37 -2.18 -0.23
N ARG A 346 -18.59 -2.74 -0.32
CA ARG A 346 -19.09 -3.77 0.61
C ARG A 346 -18.92 -3.37 2.09
N GLY A 347 -19.20 -2.10 2.41
CA GLY A 347 -19.14 -1.56 3.77
C GLY A 347 -17.73 -1.21 4.28
N MET A 348 -16.67 -1.53 3.53
CA MET A 348 -15.29 -1.25 3.93
C MET A 348 -14.71 -0.06 3.15
N PRO A 349 -13.84 0.77 3.76
CA PRO A 349 -13.10 1.81 3.04
C PRO A 349 -12.29 1.21 1.88
N VAL A 350 -12.35 1.86 0.72
CA VAL A 350 -11.61 1.43 -0.48
C VAL A 350 -10.16 1.92 -0.46
N GLU A 351 -9.31 1.25 -1.23
CA GLU A 351 -7.98 1.76 -1.58
C GLU A 351 -8.14 2.93 -2.59
N ALA A 352 -8.37 4.15 -2.08
CA ALA A 352 -8.72 5.32 -2.89
C ALA A 352 -7.51 5.97 -3.60
N LYS A 353 -6.80 5.21 -4.45
CA LYS A 353 -5.67 5.75 -5.25
C LYS A 353 -6.14 6.86 -6.19
N TYR A 354 -5.30 7.87 -6.43
CA TYR A 354 -5.53 8.93 -7.41
C TYR A 354 -4.21 9.39 -8.02
N SER A 355 -4.25 10.00 -9.20
CA SER A 355 -3.05 10.55 -9.86
C SER A 355 -3.40 11.72 -10.79
N SER A 356 -2.40 12.51 -11.19
CA SER A 356 -2.58 13.74 -11.96
C SER A 356 -3.40 13.55 -13.23
N THR A 357 -2.88 12.80 -14.20
CA THR A 357 -3.48 12.69 -15.54
C THR A 357 -3.44 11.25 -16.04
N CYS A 358 -4.58 10.68 -16.40
CA CYS A 358 -4.64 9.28 -16.82
C CYS A 358 -4.30 9.08 -18.31
N GLY A 359 -4.35 10.14 -19.13
CA GLY A 359 -4.09 10.06 -20.57
C GLY A 359 -5.27 9.47 -21.38
N GLY A 360 -6.50 9.65 -20.88
CA GLY A 360 -7.74 9.20 -21.50
C GLY A 360 -8.25 7.83 -21.02
N ARG A 361 -7.46 7.11 -20.21
CA ARG A 361 -7.85 5.84 -19.59
C ARG A 361 -7.10 5.60 -18.28
N THR A 362 -7.80 5.18 -17.24
CA THR A 362 -7.18 4.78 -15.97
C THR A 362 -6.45 3.44 -16.11
N SER A 363 -5.57 3.11 -15.17
CA SER A 363 -4.86 1.83 -15.10
C SER A 363 -5.61 0.82 -14.23
N ASP A 364 -5.30 -0.46 -14.42
CA ASP A 364 -5.65 -1.46 -13.41
C ASP A 364 -4.62 -1.38 -12.27
N ALA A 365 -5.02 -1.64 -11.02
CA ALA A 365 -4.07 -1.65 -9.90
C ALA A 365 -2.89 -2.63 -10.12
N ARG A 366 -3.15 -3.77 -10.79
CA ARG A 366 -2.12 -4.76 -11.10
C ARG A 366 -1.03 -4.26 -12.04
N ASP A 367 -1.33 -3.24 -12.86
CA ASP A 367 -0.36 -2.68 -13.81
C ASP A 367 0.80 -1.99 -13.08
N ASN A 368 0.58 -1.56 -11.83
CA ASN A 368 1.56 -0.82 -11.04
C ASN A 368 2.11 -1.64 -9.87
N TRP A 369 1.28 -2.48 -9.24
CA TRP A 369 1.62 -3.14 -7.97
C TRP A 369 1.53 -4.68 -7.99
N GLY A 370 1.26 -5.32 -9.14
CA GLY A 370 1.25 -6.78 -9.27
C GLY A 370 0.21 -7.54 -8.41
N GLN A 371 -0.76 -6.83 -7.83
CA GLN A 371 -1.77 -7.44 -6.94
C GLN A 371 -2.88 -8.18 -7.71
N GLU A 372 -3.63 -9.02 -6.99
CA GLU A 372 -4.89 -9.59 -7.48
C GLU A 372 -5.87 -8.48 -7.91
N THR A 373 -6.85 -8.84 -8.72
CA THR A 373 -7.79 -7.88 -9.31
C THR A 373 -8.60 -7.17 -8.23
N ILE A 374 -8.38 -5.86 -8.06
CA ILE A 374 -9.21 -5.02 -7.18
C ILE A 374 -10.40 -4.51 -8.00
N SER A 375 -11.62 -4.87 -7.58
CA SER A 375 -12.86 -4.67 -8.37
C SER A 375 -13.13 -3.20 -8.72
N TYR A 376 -12.85 -2.29 -7.81
CA TYR A 376 -13.07 -0.84 -7.97
C TYR A 376 -11.84 -0.07 -8.48
N LEU A 377 -10.68 -0.72 -8.64
CA LEU A 377 -9.47 -0.14 -9.26
C LEU A 377 -9.19 -0.82 -10.59
N ARG A 378 -10.18 -0.73 -11.47
CA ARG A 378 -10.13 -1.25 -12.83
C ARG A 378 -9.95 -0.12 -13.81
N SER A 379 -9.37 -0.49 -14.92
CA SER A 379 -9.11 0.39 -16.02
C SER A 379 -10.39 0.78 -16.76
N ILE A 380 -10.72 2.08 -16.75
CA ILE A 380 -11.92 2.67 -17.37
C ILE A 380 -11.53 3.79 -18.33
N ARG A 381 -12.42 4.08 -19.30
CA ARG A 381 -12.31 5.31 -20.10
C ARG A 381 -12.61 6.52 -19.23
N ASP A 382 -11.78 7.54 -19.36
CA ASP A 382 -11.93 8.82 -18.68
C ASP A 382 -12.81 9.75 -19.52
N GLY A 383 -14.08 9.41 -19.67
CA GLY A 383 -15.01 10.12 -20.55
C GLY A 383 -16.43 9.55 -20.47
N PRO A 384 -17.42 10.18 -21.11
CA PRO A 384 -18.81 9.70 -21.09
C PRO A 384 -18.92 8.32 -21.74
N ASN A 385 -19.82 7.48 -21.22
CA ASN A 385 -19.99 6.10 -21.69
C ASN A 385 -20.54 6.00 -23.14
N VAL A 386 -20.90 7.12 -23.80
CA VAL A 386 -21.80 7.13 -24.96
C VAL A 386 -21.18 7.69 -26.27
N SER A 387 -19.90 8.05 -26.35
CA SER A 387 -19.33 8.49 -27.65
C SER A 387 -17.86 8.10 -27.88
N LEU A 388 -17.56 7.74 -29.13
CA LEU A 388 -16.39 6.99 -29.61
C LEU A 388 -15.17 7.83 -30.03
N SER A 389 -15.20 9.17 -29.93
CA SER A 389 -14.04 9.98 -30.31
C SER A 389 -12.95 10.01 -29.24
N LYS A 390 -11.69 9.89 -29.66
CA LYS A 390 -10.48 9.97 -28.81
C LYS A 390 -10.31 11.34 -28.12
N ASP A 391 -11.07 12.36 -28.55
CA ASP A 391 -10.95 13.76 -28.12
C ASP A 391 -11.89 14.14 -26.96
N ASN A 392 -12.71 13.21 -26.47
CA ASN A 392 -13.69 13.47 -25.40
C ASN A 392 -13.24 13.04 -24.00
N ALA A 393 -11.93 12.87 -23.77
CA ALA A 393 -11.44 12.53 -22.44
C ALA A 393 -11.60 13.71 -21.47
N PHE A 394 -12.09 13.49 -20.25
CA PHE A 394 -12.23 14.57 -19.27
C PHE A 394 -10.87 15.19 -18.92
N CYS A 395 -9.80 14.39 -18.87
CA CYS A 395 -8.44 14.90 -18.60
C CYS A 395 -7.72 15.51 -19.81
N SER A 396 -8.38 15.68 -20.97
CA SER A 396 -7.73 16.25 -22.18
C SER A 396 -7.25 17.69 -21.98
N ILE A 397 -7.85 18.41 -21.05
CA ILE A 397 -7.46 19.76 -20.62
C ILE A 397 -6.11 19.81 -19.87
N SER A 398 -5.52 18.66 -19.53
CA SER A 398 -4.26 18.61 -18.81
C SER A 398 -3.08 18.96 -19.74
N PRO A 399 -2.12 19.79 -19.29
CA PRO A 399 -0.90 20.04 -20.07
C PRO A 399 -0.03 18.79 -20.24
N LEU A 400 -0.23 17.76 -19.42
CA LEU A 400 0.45 16.47 -19.49
C LEU A 400 -0.45 15.37 -20.05
N PHE A 401 -1.50 15.72 -20.80
CA PHE A 401 -2.35 14.74 -21.48
C PHE A 401 -1.54 13.87 -22.44
N THR A 402 -0.64 14.49 -23.21
CA THR A 402 0.38 13.84 -24.05
C THR A 402 1.74 14.46 -23.78
N TRP A 403 2.81 13.72 -24.05
CA TRP A 403 4.18 14.21 -23.93
C TRP A 403 5.11 13.44 -24.87
N LYS A 404 6.25 14.05 -25.23
CA LYS A 404 7.27 13.47 -26.10
C LYS A 404 8.67 13.79 -25.55
N ARG A 405 9.56 12.80 -25.57
CA ARG A 405 11.00 12.96 -25.34
C ARG A 405 11.76 12.39 -26.55
N LYS A 406 12.82 13.05 -26.98
CA LYS A 406 13.69 12.64 -28.08
C LYS A 406 15.12 12.60 -27.58
N TYR A 407 15.82 11.54 -27.89
CA TYR A 407 17.20 11.29 -27.51
C TYR A 407 18.02 10.88 -28.74
N LEU A 408 19.32 11.18 -28.74
CA LEU A 408 20.26 10.40 -29.55
C LEU A 408 20.28 8.96 -29.01
N LYS A 409 20.34 7.96 -29.91
CA LYS A 409 20.28 6.55 -29.51
C LYS A 409 21.39 6.19 -28.53
N GLU A 410 22.60 6.65 -28.81
CA GLU A 410 23.77 6.39 -27.95
C GLU A 410 23.59 6.97 -26.55
N GLU A 411 23.10 8.20 -26.44
CA GLU A 411 22.85 8.85 -25.14
C GLU A 411 21.77 8.13 -24.35
N PHE A 412 20.70 7.71 -25.03
CA PHE A 412 19.63 6.93 -24.40
C PHE A 412 20.13 5.58 -23.87
N TYR A 413 20.96 4.87 -24.64
CA TYR A 413 21.51 3.58 -24.23
C TYR A 413 22.54 3.73 -23.11
N LYS A 414 23.37 4.77 -23.15
CA LYS A 414 24.28 5.14 -22.04
C LYS A 414 23.50 5.45 -20.76
N MET A 415 22.44 6.25 -20.86
CA MET A 415 21.56 6.58 -19.74
C MET A 415 20.90 5.33 -19.15
N LEU A 416 20.33 4.47 -19.99
CA LEU A 416 19.70 3.23 -19.56
C LEU A 416 20.71 2.31 -18.88
N LYS A 417 21.88 2.07 -19.50
CA LYS A 417 22.98 1.26 -18.94
C LYS A 417 23.40 1.76 -17.55
N ARG A 418 23.55 3.08 -17.36
CA ARG A 418 23.86 3.67 -16.05
C ARG A 418 22.78 3.35 -15.00
N ASN A 419 21.51 3.39 -15.37
CA ASN A 419 20.41 3.08 -14.46
C ASN A 419 20.36 1.59 -14.08
N LEU A 420 20.80 0.70 -14.97
CA LEU A 420 20.92 -0.74 -14.67
C LEU A 420 22.00 -1.01 -13.60
N SER A 421 23.14 -0.30 -13.67
CA SER A 421 24.26 -0.49 -12.74
C SER A 421 23.98 -0.02 -11.31
N GLY A 422 23.08 0.97 -11.11
CA GLY A 422 22.93 1.69 -9.85
C GLY A 422 21.93 1.14 -8.83
N GLU A 423 20.97 0.29 -9.24
CA GLU A 423 19.88 -0.15 -8.35
C GLU A 423 19.62 -1.67 -8.35
N HIS A 424 20.22 -2.45 -9.27
CA HIS A 424 19.87 -3.88 -9.49
C HIS A 424 21.07 -4.83 -9.48
N CYS A 425 22.26 -4.38 -9.04
CA CYS A 425 23.47 -5.20 -9.01
C CYS A 425 23.73 -5.72 -7.59
N ASP A 426 22.98 -6.75 -7.16
CA ASP A 426 23.29 -7.53 -5.95
C ASP A 426 24.43 -8.56 -6.18
N SER A 427 25.14 -8.47 -7.29
CA SER A 427 26.19 -9.41 -7.67
C SER A 427 27.39 -8.69 -8.29
N VAL A 428 28.43 -8.53 -7.47
CA VAL A 428 29.86 -8.53 -7.83
C VAL A 428 30.19 -8.11 -9.27
N ASN A 429 30.65 -6.86 -9.45
CA ASN A 429 31.53 -6.43 -10.56
C ASN A 429 31.36 -7.14 -11.91
N LYS A 430 30.14 -7.21 -12.46
CA LYS A 430 29.95 -7.53 -13.88
C LYS A 430 29.69 -6.25 -14.64
N GLU A 431 30.61 -5.92 -15.54
CA GLU A 431 30.40 -4.87 -16.52
C GLU A 431 29.14 -5.22 -17.33
N ILE A 432 28.20 -4.27 -17.44
CA ILE A 432 27.01 -4.46 -18.25
C ILE A 432 27.42 -4.34 -19.72
N GLY A 433 27.08 -5.32 -20.55
CA GLY A 433 27.35 -5.30 -22.00
C GLY A 433 26.53 -4.24 -22.73
N ASN A 434 26.71 -4.12 -24.05
CA ASN A 434 25.87 -3.22 -24.84
C ASN A 434 24.42 -3.71 -24.86
N ILE A 435 23.48 -2.77 -24.91
CA ILE A 435 22.05 -3.07 -25.03
C ILE A 435 21.77 -3.55 -26.45
N THR A 436 21.27 -4.78 -26.56
CA THR A 436 20.96 -5.42 -27.85
C THR A 436 19.48 -5.27 -28.20
N MET A 437 18.58 -5.33 -27.21
CA MET A 437 17.13 -5.28 -27.45
C MET A 437 16.35 -4.67 -26.29
N LEU A 438 15.24 -4.02 -26.63
CA LEU A 438 14.22 -3.56 -25.69
C LEU A 438 12.89 -4.23 -26.04
N ARG A 439 12.30 -4.97 -25.09
CA ARG A 439 10.95 -5.53 -25.25
C ARG A 439 9.98 -4.92 -24.26
N ILE A 440 8.78 -4.61 -24.74
CA ILE A 440 7.73 -4.00 -23.95
C ILE A 440 6.46 -4.84 -24.04
N GLU A 441 5.94 -5.23 -22.89
CA GLU A 441 4.61 -5.83 -22.76
C GLU A 441 3.63 -4.81 -22.19
N ARG A 442 2.40 -4.81 -22.71
CA ARG A 442 1.34 -3.86 -22.31
C ARG A 442 0.10 -4.59 -21.88
N ASN A 443 -0.61 -4.03 -20.90
CA ASN A 443 -1.97 -4.45 -20.63
C ASN A 443 -2.88 -4.04 -21.81
N PRO A 444 -3.62 -4.96 -22.46
CA PRO A 444 -4.42 -4.65 -23.64
C PRO A 444 -5.64 -3.77 -23.35
N ARG A 445 -6.19 -3.81 -22.13
CA ARG A 445 -7.15 -2.81 -21.63
C ARG A 445 -6.37 -1.54 -21.40
N SER A 446 -5.55 -1.56 -20.34
CA SER A 446 -4.47 -0.66 -19.92
C SER A 446 -4.00 0.38 -20.93
N LYS A 447 -3.41 -0.17 -21.99
CA LYS A 447 -2.41 0.42 -22.87
C LYS A 447 -1.11 0.84 -22.17
N ARG A 448 -1.02 0.69 -20.84
CA ARG A 448 0.22 0.90 -20.09
C ARG A 448 1.18 -0.26 -20.24
N VAL A 449 2.45 0.07 -20.24
CA VAL A 449 3.58 -0.86 -20.14
C VAL A 449 3.56 -1.49 -18.76
N THR A 450 3.50 -2.82 -18.72
CA THR A 450 3.48 -3.63 -17.50
C THR A 450 4.79 -4.35 -17.24
N LYS A 451 5.58 -4.56 -18.31
CA LYS A 451 6.92 -5.14 -18.25
C LYS A 451 7.82 -4.50 -19.30
N LEU A 452 9.03 -4.15 -18.88
CA LEU A 452 10.13 -3.72 -19.74
C LEU A 452 11.28 -4.71 -19.56
N THR A 453 11.68 -5.35 -20.65
CA THR A 453 12.87 -6.19 -20.71
C THR A 453 13.96 -5.45 -21.47
N VAL A 454 15.14 -5.37 -20.86
CA VAL A 454 16.37 -4.84 -21.47
C VAL A 454 17.36 -6.00 -21.62
N GLU A 455 17.59 -6.41 -22.86
CA GLU A 455 18.59 -7.43 -23.19
C GLU A 455 19.93 -6.75 -23.45
N THR A 456 20.98 -7.32 -22.88
CA THR A 456 22.37 -6.89 -23.06
C THR A 456 23.21 -8.10 -23.46
N GLU A 457 24.41 -7.86 -23.99
CA GLU A 457 25.37 -8.94 -24.31
C GLU A 457 25.73 -9.80 -23.07
N THR A 458 25.59 -9.26 -21.87
CA THR A 458 25.99 -9.92 -20.61
C THR A 458 24.81 -10.44 -19.78
N GLY A 459 23.57 -10.22 -20.20
CA GLY A 459 22.38 -10.65 -19.46
C GLY A 459 21.10 -9.87 -19.76
N GLU A 460 20.04 -10.24 -19.06
CA GLU A 460 18.69 -9.67 -19.20
C GLU A 460 18.26 -8.97 -17.90
N PHE A 461 17.71 -7.76 -18.03
CA PHE A 461 17.14 -6.99 -16.92
C PHE A 461 15.64 -6.80 -17.15
N ILE A 462 14.83 -7.15 -16.15
CA ILE A 462 13.37 -7.12 -16.26
C ILE A 462 12.78 -6.20 -15.20
N PHE A 463 12.01 -5.20 -15.65
CA PHE A 463 11.33 -4.22 -14.81
C PHE A 463 9.81 -4.40 -14.90
N TYR A 464 9.14 -4.24 -13.76
CA TYR A 464 7.69 -4.33 -13.64
C TYR A 464 7.12 -3.07 -13.00
N GLY A 465 5.84 -2.80 -13.27
CA GLY A 465 5.06 -1.80 -12.54
C GLY A 465 5.76 -0.44 -12.41
N LEU A 466 5.85 0.08 -11.18
CA LEU A 466 6.41 1.40 -10.92
C LEU A 466 7.91 1.52 -11.23
N ASP A 467 8.66 0.41 -11.27
CA ASP A 467 10.12 0.44 -11.47
C ASP A 467 10.50 0.68 -12.93
N ILE A 468 9.59 0.47 -13.88
CA ILE A 468 9.80 0.76 -15.31
C ILE A 468 10.18 2.24 -15.53
N ARG A 469 9.54 3.18 -14.83
CA ARG A 469 9.82 4.61 -14.97
C ARG A 469 11.17 4.99 -14.36
N LYS A 470 11.63 4.24 -13.36
CA LYS A 470 12.94 4.44 -12.73
C LYS A 470 14.05 3.93 -13.65
N ALA A 471 13.85 2.77 -14.29
CA ALA A 471 14.79 2.26 -15.29
C ALA A 471 15.04 3.26 -16.44
N LEU A 472 14.01 4.01 -16.82
CA LEU A 472 14.05 5.02 -17.89
C LEU A 472 14.24 6.45 -17.37
N LYS A 473 14.75 6.65 -16.15
CA LYS A 473 14.99 7.98 -15.57
C LYS A 473 16.17 8.69 -16.24
N ASP A 474 16.01 9.99 -16.46
CA ASP A 474 17.06 10.85 -17.00
C ASP A 474 17.49 11.85 -15.92
N GLY A 475 18.65 11.60 -15.30
CA GLY A 475 18.98 12.18 -14.00
C GLY A 475 17.90 11.84 -12.97
N ASP A 476 17.36 12.86 -12.30
CA ASP A 476 16.25 12.69 -11.35
C ASP A 476 14.87 12.68 -12.02
N LYS A 477 14.80 12.87 -13.35
CA LYS A 477 13.54 12.98 -14.08
C LYS A 477 13.06 11.63 -14.57
N ILE A 478 12.21 10.98 -13.76
CA ILE A 478 11.43 9.83 -14.20
C ILE A 478 10.50 10.19 -15.37
N LEU A 479 10.14 9.20 -16.20
CA LEU A 479 9.07 9.37 -17.20
C LEU A 479 7.77 9.78 -16.51
N TRP A 480 6.85 10.45 -17.21
CA TRP A 480 5.61 10.93 -16.60
C TRP A 480 4.64 9.79 -16.23
N SER A 481 4.58 8.73 -17.04
CA SER A 481 3.68 7.59 -16.82
C SER A 481 4.21 6.31 -17.47
N ASN A 482 3.62 5.16 -17.12
CA ASN A 482 3.80 3.90 -17.86
C ASN A 482 2.96 3.82 -19.14
N TYR A 483 2.22 4.89 -19.50
CA TYR A 483 1.47 4.92 -20.74
C TYR A 483 2.34 5.54 -21.84
N PHE A 484 3.28 4.76 -22.37
CA PHE A 484 4.19 5.23 -23.40
C PHE A 484 4.46 4.21 -24.51
N PHE A 485 5.02 4.73 -25.59
CA PHE A 485 5.53 4.08 -26.77
C PHE A 485 6.98 4.50 -26.93
N ILE A 486 7.83 3.56 -27.30
CA ILE A 486 9.25 3.79 -27.57
C ILE A 486 9.53 3.29 -28.98
N GLU A 487 10.19 4.12 -29.76
CA GLU A 487 10.64 3.81 -31.11
C GLU A 487 12.11 4.21 -31.21
N THR A 488 12.95 3.26 -31.58
CA THR A 488 14.39 3.47 -31.78
C THR A 488 14.70 3.19 -33.24
N ASN A 489 15.23 4.19 -33.95
CA ASN A 489 15.78 4.02 -35.29
C ASN A 489 17.32 3.99 -35.23
N LYS A 490 18.02 4.23 -36.34
CA LYS A 490 19.48 4.15 -36.39
C LYS A 490 20.15 5.13 -35.41
N ASP A 491 19.69 6.38 -35.39
CA ASP A 491 20.38 7.48 -34.70
C ASP A 491 19.61 8.04 -33.50
N THR A 492 18.29 7.77 -33.41
CA THR A 492 17.42 8.41 -32.42
C THR A 492 16.52 7.42 -31.70
N THR A 493 16.22 7.74 -30.44
CA THR A 493 15.15 7.11 -29.68
C THR A 493 14.08 8.14 -29.33
N ILE A 494 12.83 7.86 -29.68
CA ILE A 494 11.67 8.68 -29.38
C ILE A 494 10.80 7.94 -28.38
N ILE A 495 10.49 8.61 -27.26
CA ILE A 495 9.51 8.14 -26.28
C ILE A 495 8.32 9.09 -26.31
N GLN A 496 7.16 8.58 -26.69
CA GLN A 496 5.90 9.31 -26.68
C GLN A 496 4.95 8.68 -25.68
N GLY A 497 4.27 9.48 -24.88
CA GLY A 497 3.35 8.95 -23.90
C GLY A 497 2.19 9.86 -23.59
N LYS A 498 1.34 9.37 -22.68
CA LYS A 498 0.13 10.04 -22.24
C LYS A 498 0.03 10.07 -20.72
N GLY A 499 -0.52 11.14 -20.19
CA GLY A 499 -0.77 11.28 -18.76
C GLY A 499 0.49 11.38 -17.89
N ALA A 500 0.24 11.58 -16.60
CA ALA A 500 1.23 11.76 -15.55
C ALA A 500 0.77 11.07 -14.25
N GLY A 501 1.65 10.25 -13.68
CA GLY A 501 1.39 9.41 -12.52
C GLY A 501 1.05 7.95 -12.87
N HIS A 502 0.68 7.17 -11.84
CA HIS A 502 0.37 5.73 -11.99
C HIS A 502 -0.97 5.47 -12.72
N GLY A 503 -1.85 6.47 -12.80
CA GLY A 503 -3.11 6.41 -13.55
C GLY A 503 -4.20 5.56 -12.93
N CYS A 504 -4.03 5.08 -11.70
CA CYS A 504 -4.94 4.14 -11.03
C CYS A 504 -5.94 4.91 -10.18
N GLY A 505 -7.21 4.50 -10.20
CA GLY A 505 -8.30 5.19 -9.48
C GLY A 505 -8.63 6.54 -10.12
N MET A 506 -8.79 7.57 -9.30
CA MET A 506 -9.25 8.88 -9.76
C MET A 506 -8.17 9.66 -10.53
N CYS A 507 -8.54 10.18 -11.70
CA CYS A 507 -7.72 11.15 -12.44
C CYS A 507 -8.03 12.55 -11.93
N GLN A 508 -7.05 13.30 -11.42
CA GLN A 508 -7.27 14.65 -10.89
C GLN A 508 -7.70 15.63 -11.98
N TRP A 509 -6.99 15.66 -13.11
CA TRP A 509 -7.39 16.49 -14.25
C TRP A 509 -8.70 16.05 -14.89
N GLY A 510 -9.04 14.75 -14.82
CA GLY A 510 -10.33 14.27 -15.28
C GLY A 510 -11.46 14.67 -14.34
N ALA A 511 -11.26 14.62 -13.02
CA ALA A 511 -12.19 15.15 -12.02
C ALA A 511 -12.42 16.66 -12.22
N ILE A 512 -11.36 17.43 -12.52
CA ILE A 512 -11.47 18.85 -12.90
C ILE A 512 -12.30 19.01 -14.16
N GLY A 513 -12.03 18.22 -15.20
CA GLY A 513 -12.80 18.24 -16.45
C GLY A 513 -14.28 17.90 -16.26
N MET A 514 -14.59 16.97 -15.36
CA MET A 514 -15.95 16.64 -14.96
C MET A 514 -16.60 17.78 -14.15
N ALA A 515 -15.92 18.34 -13.16
CA ALA A 515 -16.46 19.46 -12.38
C ALA A 515 -16.78 20.68 -13.25
N ARG A 516 -15.91 21.04 -14.19
CA ARG A 516 -16.16 22.10 -15.19
C ARG A 516 -17.35 21.83 -16.11
N LYS A 517 -17.77 20.56 -16.23
CA LYS A 517 -18.97 20.13 -16.97
C LYS A 517 -20.21 20.01 -16.08
N GLY A 518 -20.13 20.39 -14.80
CA GLY A 518 -21.25 20.41 -13.87
C GLY A 518 -21.50 19.10 -13.10
N PHE A 519 -20.62 18.11 -13.21
CA PHE A 519 -20.75 16.87 -12.42
C PHE A 519 -20.47 17.13 -10.94
N HIS A 520 -21.31 16.55 -10.09
CA HIS A 520 -21.14 16.63 -8.64
C HIS A 520 -20.08 15.63 -8.15
N TYR A 521 -19.48 15.88 -6.98
CA TYR A 521 -18.32 15.11 -6.50
C TYR A 521 -18.60 13.62 -6.35
N ASP A 522 -19.83 13.22 -5.99
CA ASP A 522 -20.18 11.81 -5.84
C ASP A 522 -20.29 11.09 -7.20
N GLU A 523 -20.71 11.80 -8.25
CA GLU A 523 -20.71 11.30 -9.63
C GLU A 523 -19.27 11.12 -10.15
N ILE A 524 -18.39 12.08 -9.85
CA ILE A 524 -16.95 11.99 -10.15
C ILE A 524 -16.36 10.75 -9.48
N LEU A 525 -16.61 10.56 -8.19
CA LEU A 525 -16.10 9.41 -7.45
C LEU A 525 -16.68 8.08 -7.95
N LYS A 526 -17.99 8.02 -8.24
CA LYS A 526 -18.64 6.83 -8.83
C LYS A 526 -18.08 6.49 -10.21
N HIS A 527 -17.71 7.50 -11.00
CA HIS A 527 -17.08 7.29 -12.31
C HIS A 527 -15.76 6.52 -12.15
N TYR A 528 -14.84 7.02 -11.31
CA TYR A 528 -13.50 6.44 -11.15
C TYR A 528 -13.44 5.19 -10.26
N TYR A 529 -14.30 5.10 -9.24
CA TYR A 529 -14.37 3.98 -8.30
C TYR A 529 -15.71 3.24 -8.49
N ARG A 530 -15.81 2.48 -9.59
CA ARG A 530 -17.07 1.81 -9.97
C ARG A 530 -17.51 0.79 -8.92
N GLY A 531 -18.82 0.71 -8.69
CA GLY A 531 -19.44 -0.21 -7.72
C GLY A 531 -19.26 0.22 -6.26
N THR A 532 -18.78 1.44 -6.01
CA THR A 532 -18.60 1.98 -4.66
C THR A 532 -19.72 2.95 -4.27
N SER A 533 -19.78 3.30 -2.99
CA SER A 533 -20.72 4.28 -2.44
C SER A 533 -20.01 5.25 -1.51
N VAL A 534 -20.46 6.51 -1.47
CA VAL A 534 -19.97 7.50 -0.51
C VAL A 534 -20.81 7.41 0.77
N LYS A 535 -20.17 7.31 1.93
CA LYS A 535 -20.82 7.25 3.24
C LYS A 535 -20.17 8.22 4.22
N LYS A 536 -20.97 8.83 5.09
CA LYS A 536 -20.46 9.59 6.25
C LYS A 536 -20.26 8.63 7.42
N ILE A 537 -19.11 8.70 8.08
CA ILE A 537 -18.71 7.75 9.14
C ILE A 537 -18.41 8.39 10.50
N TYR A 538 -18.35 9.71 10.57
CA TYR A 538 -18.30 10.52 11.80
C TYR A 538 -18.81 11.93 11.51
#